data_AF-A0A421J3F4-F1
#
_entry.id   AF-A0A421J3F4-F1
#
_cell.length_a   1.000
_cell.length_b   1.000
_cell.length_c   1.000
_cell.angle_alpha   90.00
_cell.angle_beta   90.00
_cell.angle_gamma   90.00
#
_symmetry.space_group_name_H-M   'P 1'
#
loop_
_entity.id
_entity.type
_entity.pdbx_description
1 polymer ?
#
loop_
_entity_poly.entity_id
_entity_poly.type
_entity_poly.pdbx_seq_one_letter_code
_entity_poly.pdbx_strand_id
1 'polypeptide(L)'
;MNTDWFKADNFTKVEDVNVHPNVSVFNRKLYTFGDKGETYIKFSYINSCIQSQDEIAYLDSRSCGFKISDTRFIVVLKGDKDTNAYAVIGELGTRYITTNKLLEYDVEIRSPDDYTIIPMREIYDSSKLDYESLSEMASSRVKKRFDAYIKDIRNN
;
A
#
# COMPACT_ATOMS: atom_id res chain seq x y z
N MET A 1 -18.18 2.26 -9.49
CA MET A 1 -17.97 1.25 -8.43
C MET A 1 -18.71 1.76 -7.20
N ASN A 2 -19.77 1.09 -6.78
CA ASN A 2 -20.27 1.25 -5.42
C ASN A 2 -19.81 0.01 -4.67
N THR A 3 -18.69 0.16 -3.97
CA THR A 3 -18.00 -0.88 -3.20
C THR A 3 -17.66 -0.22 -1.89
N ASP A 4 -18.44 -0.51 -0.85
CA ASP A 4 -18.60 0.30 0.37
C ASP A 4 -17.30 0.61 1.16
N TRP A 5 -16.19 -0.05 0.83
CA TRP A 5 -14.85 0.29 1.31
C TRP A 5 -14.30 1.64 0.78
N PHE A 6 -14.69 2.07 -0.42
CA PHE A 6 -14.12 3.24 -1.09
C PHE A 6 -15.03 4.47 -1.01
N LYS A 7 -16.10 4.42 -0.21
CA LYS A 7 -17.13 5.47 -0.17
C LYS A 7 -16.67 6.78 0.49
N ALA A 8 -15.64 6.72 1.33
CA ALA A 8 -15.23 7.85 2.16
C ALA A 8 -14.35 8.87 1.42
N ASP A 9 -13.70 8.47 0.31
CA ASP A 9 -12.74 9.29 -0.42
C ASP A 9 -12.79 9.02 -1.93
N ASN A 10 -12.10 9.88 -2.69
CA ASN A 10 -11.80 9.61 -4.10
C ASN A 10 -10.52 8.81 -4.25
N PHE A 11 -10.45 8.02 -5.31
CA PHE A 11 -9.29 7.18 -5.63
C PHE A 11 -8.84 7.41 -7.06
N THR A 12 -7.52 7.52 -7.22
CA THR A 12 -6.85 7.65 -8.51
C THR A 12 -6.41 6.27 -8.97
N LYS A 13 -6.70 5.93 -10.22
CA LYS A 13 -6.18 4.70 -10.85
C LYS A 13 -4.67 4.81 -10.99
N VAL A 14 -3.96 3.74 -10.63
CA VAL A 14 -2.53 3.60 -10.88
C VAL A 14 -2.36 2.89 -12.23
N GLU A 15 -1.50 3.44 -13.07
CA GLU A 15 -1.20 2.85 -14.38
C GLU A 15 -0.36 1.57 -14.22
N ASP A 16 -0.70 0.52 -14.97
CA ASP A 16 0.08 -0.73 -15.01
C ASP A 16 1.27 -0.58 -15.97
N VAL A 17 2.23 0.26 -15.59
CA VAL A 17 3.44 0.54 -16.36
C VAL A 17 4.67 -0.01 -15.65
N ASN A 18 5.63 -0.54 -16.42
CA ASN A 18 6.91 -0.95 -15.88
C ASN A 18 7.70 0.31 -15.46
N VAL A 19 8.01 0.43 -14.17
CA VAL A 19 8.73 1.57 -13.60
C VAL A 19 10.25 1.36 -13.54
N HIS A 20 10.76 0.20 -13.94
CA HIS A 20 12.20 -0.03 -14.04
C HIS A 20 12.82 0.89 -15.12
N PRO A 21 14.03 1.47 -14.92
CA PRO A 21 14.95 1.31 -13.78
C PRO A 21 14.72 2.30 -12.62
N ASN A 22 13.62 3.05 -12.61
CA ASN A 22 13.32 4.10 -11.62
C ASN A 22 12.79 3.52 -10.30
N VAL A 23 13.57 2.61 -9.70
CA VAL A 23 13.22 1.89 -8.47
C VAL A 23 14.24 2.16 -7.36
N SER A 24 13.77 2.25 -6.12
CA SER A 24 14.59 2.58 -4.95
C SER A 24 14.42 1.57 -3.82
N VAL A 25 15.51 1.26 -3.11
CA VAL A 25 15.45 0.43 -1.89
C VAL A 25 14.55 1.05 -0.80
N PHE A 26 14.44 2.38 -0.77
CA PHE A 26 13.62 3.10 0.21
C PHE A 26 12.12 2.90 0.00
N ASN A 27 11.70 2.72 -1.27
CA ASN A 27 10.32 2.52 -1.69
C ASN A 27 10.03 1.08 -2.13
N ARG A 28 10.92 0.12 -1.81
CA ARG A 28 10.82 -1.29 -2.23
C ARG A 28 9.46 -1.93 -1.96
N LYS A 29 8.79 -1.58 -0.86
CA LYS A 29 7.46 -2.10 -0.49
C LYS A 29 6.34 -1.70 -1.43
N LEU A 30 6.54 -0.67 -2.25
CA LEU A 30 5.58 -0.25 -3.27
C LEU A 30 5.62 -1.15 -4.50
N TYR A 31 6.68 -1.92 -4.67
CA TYR A 31 6.96 -2.59 -5.92
C TYR A 31 6.58 -4.08 -5.90
N THR A 32 6.03 -4.51 -7.02
CA THR A 32 5.89 -5.91 -7.43
C THR A 32 6.94 -6.20 -8.47
N PHE A 33 7.72 -7.26 -8.26
CA PHE A 33 8.76 -7.71 -9.16
C PHE A 33 8.15 -8.82 -10.03
N GLY A 34 8.09 -8.59 -11.34
CA GLY A 34 7.66 -9.58 -12.33
C GLY A 34 8.81 -10.45 -12.79
N ASP A 35 8.57 -11.21 -13.87
CA ASP A 35 9.64 -11.93 -14.55
C ASP A 35 10.35 -11.01 -15.55
N LYS A 36 11.65 -11.20 -15.80
CA LYS A 36 12.42 -10.53 -16.88
C LYS A 36 12.55 -8.99 -16.74
N GLY A 37 12.95 -8.48 -15.57
CA GLY A 37 13.27 -7.06 -15.41
C GLY A 37 12.06 -6.15 -15.25
N GLU A 38 10.87 -6.70 -15.02
CA GLU A 38 9.66 -5.90 -14.88
C GLU A 38 9.42 -5.51 -13.42
N THR A 39 9.19 -4.23 -13.17
CA THR A 39 8.80 -3.73 -11.85
C THR A 39 7.55 -2.87 -11.96
N TYR A 40 6.55 -3.12 -11.12
CA TYR A 40 5.27 -2.40 -11.14
C TYR A 40 4.92 -1.87 -9.76
N ILE A 41 4.12 -0.82 -9.70
CA ILE A 41 3.50 -0.40 -8.43
C ILE A 41 2.47 -1.45 -8.02
N LYS A 42 2.45 -1.83 -6.74
CA LYS A 42 1.59 -2.90 -6.22
C LYS A 42 0.11 -2.56 -6.18
N PHE A 43 -0.25 -1.29 -6.33
CA PHE A 43 -1.61 -0.79 -6.23
C PHE A 43 -2.25 -0.65 -7.62
N SER A 44 -3.55 -0.92 -7.73
CA SER A 44 -4.38 -0.58 -8.89
C SER A 44 -5.11 0.76 -8.71
N TYR A 45 -5.38 1.13 -7.46
CA TYR A 45 -5.99 2.40 -7.06
C TYR A 45 -5.34 2.91 -5.77
N ILE A 46 -5.18 4.23 -5.64
CA ILE A 46 -4.64 4.89 -4.45
C ILE A 46 -5.54 6.07 -4.08
N ASN A 47 -5.71 6.30 -2.78
CA ASN A 47 -6.48 7.42 -2.25
C ASN A 47 -5.91 8.75 -2.77
N SER A 48 -6.77 9.59 -3.35
CA SER A 48 -6.35 10.84 -4.01
C SER A 48 -5.79 11.89 -3.05
N CYS A 49 -5.90 11.72 -1.73
CA CYS A 49 -5.22 12.56 -0.75
C CYS A 49 -3.71 12.33 -0.70
N ILE A 50 -3.21 11.21 -1.21
CA ILE A 50 -1.79 10.86 -1.17
C ILE A 50 -1.11 11.43 -2.42
N GLN A 51 -0.07 12.24 -2.24
CA GLN A 51 0.49 13.06 -3.33
C GLN A 51 1.83 12.53 -3.87
N SER A 52 2.47 11.58 -3.18
CA SER A 52 3.80 11.08 -3.56
C SER A 52 4.02 9.61 -3.21
N GLN A 53 5.02 8.99 -3.86
CA GLN A 53 5.44 7.62 -3.55
C GLN A 53 6.00 7.47 -2.14
N ASP A 54 6.68 8.50 -1.63
CA ASP A 54 7.27 8.49 -0.29
C ASP A 54 6.19 8.45 0.80
N GLU A 55 5.09 9.18 0.59
CA GLU A 55 3.91 9.10 1.45
C GLU A 55 3.30 7.70 1.45
N ILE A 56 3.15 7.07 0.28
CA ILE A 56 2.61 5.70 0.21
C ILE A 56 3.52 4.74 0.98
N ALA A 57 4.85 4.82 0.80
CA ALA A 57 5.80 3.95 1.50
C ALA A 57 5.81 4.18 3.02
N TYR A 58 5.63 5.43 3.45
CA TYR A 58 5.42 5.80 4.85
C TYR A 58 4.15 5.18 5.41
N LEU A 59 3.00 5.42 4.78
CA LEU A 59 1.69 4.95 5.22
C LEU A 59 1.57 3.43 5.22
N ASP A 60 2.09 2.76 4.19
CA ASP A 60 2.09 1.29 4.07
C ASP A 60 2.78 0.61 5.26
N SER A 61 3.75 1.29 5.87
CA SER A 61 4.49 0.75 7.03
C SER A 61 3.68 0.73 8.32
N ARG A 62 2.59 1.49 8.36
CA ARG A 62 1.64 1.57 9.47
C ARG A 62 0.31 0.88 9.14
N SER A 63 0.24 0.24 7.98
CA SER A 63 -0.98 -0.29 7.41
C SER A 63 -1.14 -1.80 7.65
N CYS A 64 -2.35 -2.28 7.38
CA CYS A 64 -2.65 -3.70 7.25
C CYS A 64 -3.40 -3.99 5.96
N GLY A 65 -3.28 -5.22 5.45
CA GLY A 65 -4.00 -5.68 4.27
C GLY A 65 -5.29 -6.40 4.66
N PHE A 66 -6.42 -6.04 4.05
CA PHE A 66 -7.69 -6.71 4.21
C PHE A 66 -8.06 -7.44 2.91
N LYS A 67 -8.48 -8.71 3.02
CA LYS A 67 -9.18 -9.39 1.94
C LYS A 67 -10.64 -8.94 1.99
N ILE A 68 -11.18 -8.45 0.87
CA ILE A 68 -12.55 -7.88 0.80
C ILE A 68 -13.45 -8.62 -0.20
N SER A 69 -12.89 -9.57 -0.93
CA SER A 69 -13.61 -10.59 -1.72
C SER A 69 -12.65 -11.73 -2.04
N ASP A 70 -13.12 -12.73 -2.77
CA ASP A 70 -12.28 -13.87 -3.19
C ASP A 70 -11.06 -13.47 -4.01
N THR A 71 -11.06 -12.31 -4.67
CA THR A 71 -9.99 -11.90 -5.58
C THR A 71 -9.41 -10.51 -5.29
N ARG A 72 -9.91 -9.82 -4.25
CA ARG A 72 -9.58 -8.41 -4.00
C ARG A 72 -9.06 -8.16 -2.60
N PHE A 73 -8.06 -7.30 -2.53
CA PHE A 73 -7.42 -6.87 -1.30
C PHE A 73 -7.25 -5.37 -1.29
N ILE A 74 -7.44 -4.77 -0.12
CA ILE A 74 -7.16 -3.35 0.12
C ILE A 74 -6.11 -3.22 1.20
N VAL A 75 -5.42 -2.07 1.19
CA VAL A 75 -4.53 -1.66 2.26
C VAL A 75 -5.21 -0.56 3.04
N VAL A 76 -5.27 -0.71 4.36
CA VAL A 76 -5.97 0.22 5.26
C VAL A 76 -5.05 0.73 6.35
N LEU A 77 -5.33 1.94 6.82
CA LEU A 77 -4.71 2.53 8.00
C LEU A 77 -5.74 2.57 9.12
N LYS A 78 -5.39 2.01 10.27
CA LYS A 78 -6.23 2.10 11.48
C LYS A 78 -6.14 3.52 12.04
N GLY A 79 -7.29 4.08 12.41
CA GLY A 79 -7.37 5.32 13.20
C GLY A 79 -6.91 5.13 14.64
N ASP A 80 -7.33 6.04 15.52
CA ASP A 80 -6.93 6.01 16.93
C ASP A 80 -7.28 4.68 17.61
N LYS A 81 -6.42 4.29 18.57
CA LYS A 81 -6.30 2.93 19.11
C LYS A 81 -7.62 2.32 19.60
N ASP A 82 -8.57 3.15 20.02
CA ASP A 82 -9.82 2.75 20.68
C ASP A 82 -11.05 2.79 19.75
N THR A 83 -10.87 3.16 18.48
CA THR A 83 -11.95 3.14 17.48
C THR A 83 -11.73 1.99 16.49
N ASN A 84 -12.82 1.34 16.07
CA ASN A 84 -12.79 0.38 14.95
C ASN A 84 -12.84 1.13 13.60
N ALA A 85 -12.16 2.28 13.53
CA ALA A 85 -12.18 3.18 12.40
C ALA A 85 -10.96 2.97 11.50
N TYR A 86 -11.20 2.97 10.19
CA TYR A 86 -10.17 2.71 9.18
C TYR A 86 -10.34 3.63 7.98
N ALA A 87 -9.22 4.10 7.43
CA ALA A 87 -9.20 4.71 6.11
C ALA A 87 -8.50 3.80 5.11
N VAL A 88 -8.95 3.82 3.86
CA VAL A 88 -8.38 3.00 2.78
C VAL A 88 -7.26 3.79 2.09
N ILE A 89 -6.06 3.19 2.07
CA ILE A 89 -4.90 3.72 1.34
C ILE A 89 -5.05 3.43 -0.15
N GLY A 90 -5.47 2.21 -0.50
CA GLY A 90 -5.60 1.80 -1.89
C GLY A 90 -5.97 0.34 -2.07
N GLU A 91 -6.26 -0.04 -3.30
CA GLU A 91 -6.54 -1.42 -3.72
C GLU A 91 -5.28 -2.05 -4.32
N LEU A 92 -4.98 -3.30 -3.93
CA LEU A 92 -3.87 -4.03 -4.53
C LEU A 92 -4.20 -4.41 -5.98
N GLY A 93 -3.19 -4.33 -6.85
CA GLY A 93 -3.29 -4.75 -8.22
C GLY A 93 -3.23 -6.27 -8.35
N THR A 94 -3.90 -6.81 -9.38
CA THR A 94 -3.94 -8.25 -9.67
C THR A 94 -2.53 -8.84 -9.76
N ARG A 95 -1.59 -8.14 -10.41
CA ARG A 95 -0.18 -8.58 -10.53
C ARG A 95 0.47 -8.82 -9.17
N TYR A 96 0.28 -7.90 -8.21
CA TYR A 96 0.81 -8.09 -6.86
C TYR A 96 0.17 -9.28 -6.16
N ILE A 97 -1.16 -9.41 -6.27
CA ILE A 97 -1.93 -10.50 -5.69
C ILE A 97 -1.44 -11.86 -6.22
N THR A 98 -1.24 -11.99 -7.53
CA THR A 98 -0.79 -13.23 -8.18
C THR A 98 0.66 -13.55 -7.88
N THR A 99 1.58 -12.58 -8.03
CA THR A 99 3.02 -12.78 -7.80
C THR A 99 3.30 -13.20 -6.36
N ASN A 100 2.56 -12.64 -5.40
CA ASN A 100 2.74 -12.96 -3.98
C ASN A 100 1.77 -14.06 -3.49
N LYS A 101 1.02 -14.70 -4.40
CA LYS A 101 0.13 -15.82 -4.11
C LYS A 101 -0.87 -15.51 -2.99
N LEU A 102 -1.38 -14.28 -2.94
CA LEU A 102 -2.20 -13.83 -1.80
C LEU A 102 -3.51 -14.63 -1.67
N LEU A 103 -3.97 -15.24 -2.75
CA LEU A 103 -5.17 -16.08 -2.81
C LEU A 103 -4.97 -17.47 -2.22
N GLU A 104 -3.72 -17.92 -2.05
CA GLU A 104 -3.40 -19.23 -1.47
C GLU A 104 -3.48 -19.21 0.07
N TYR A 105 -3.46 -18.03 0.69
CA TYR A 105 -3.59 -17.90 2.14
C TYR A 105 -5.06 -17.94 2.55
N ASP A 106 -5.35 -18.73 3.58
CA ASP A 106 -6.67 -18.78 4.22
C ASP A 106 -6.86 -17.54 5.11
N VAL A 107 -7.34 -16.46 4.50
CA VAL A 107 -7.59 -15.17 5.15
C VAL A 107 -9.08 -14.87 5.08
N GLU A 108 -9.64 -14.47 6.22
CA GLU A 108 -11.02 -14.03 6.35
C GLU A 108 -11.36 -12.85 5.42
N ILE A 109 -12.51 -12.94 4.76
CA ILE A 109 -13.07 -11.85 3.96
C ILE A 109 -13.79 -10.88 4.89
N ARG A 110 -13.37 -9.61 4.88
CA ARG A 110 -13.90 -8.56 5.75
C ARG A 110 -15.01 -7.77 5.07
N SER A 111 -16.09 -7.52 5.81
CA SER A 111 -17.18 -6.64 5.37
C SER A 111 -16.92 -5.20 5.81
N PRO A 112 -17.21 -4.18 4.97
CA PRO A 112 -17.09 -2.78 5.40
C PRO A 112 -18.12 -2.40 6.47
N ASP A 113 -19.19 -3.19 6.64
CA ASP A 113 -20.22 -2.95 7.66
C ASP A 113 -19.73 -3.23 9.10
N ASP A 114 -18.66 -4.02 9.23
CA ASP A 114 -18.05 -4.34 10.52
C ASP A 114 -17.14 -3.20 11.04
N TYR A 115 -16.91 -2.17 10.23
CA TYR A 115 -15.92 -1.12 10.51
C TYR A 115 -16.47 0.28 10.23
N THR A 116 -15.93 1.26 10.96
CA THR A 116 -16.19 2.68 10.65
C THR A 116 -15.23 3.14 9.57
N ILE A 117 -15.67 3.19 8.32
CA ILE A 117 -14.84 3.68 7.21
C ILE A 117 -14.83 5.21 7.22
N ILE A 118 -13.66 5.80 7.44
CA ILE A 118 -13.47 7.25 7.57
C ILE A 118 -12.56 7.81 6.46
N PRO A 119 -12.71 9.11 6.13
CA PRO A 119 -11.80 9.80 5.22
C PRO A 119 -10.34 9.77 5.72
N MET A 120 -9.40 9.63 4.79
CA MET A 120 -7.96 9.57 5.10
C MET A 120 -7.48 10.81 5.87
N ARG A 121 -8.03 11.98 5.54
CA ARG A 121 -7.72 13.27 6.19
C ARG A 121 -8.02 13.32 7.69
N GLU A 122 -8.85 12.41 8.22
CA GLU A 122 -9.14 12.35 9.66
C GLU A 122 -7.99 11.72 10.45
N ILE A 123 -7.18 10.88 9.82
CA ILE A 123 -6.11 10.12 10.47
C ILE A 123 -4.71 10.42 9.92
N TYR A 124 -4.64 11.12 8.79
CA TYR A 124 -3.40 11.49 8.14
C TYR A 124 -3.49 12.90 7.56
N ASP A 125 -2.53 13.72 7.94
CA ASP A 125 -2.35 15.08 7.47
C ASP A 125 -0.98 15.17 6.80
N SER A 126 -0.97 15.25 5.46
CA SER A 126 0.27 15.30 4.67
C SER A 126 1.10 16.55 4.97
N SER A 127 0.50 17.63 5.47
CA SER A 127 1.23 18.85 5.83
C SER A 127 2.11 18.69 7.08
N LYS A 128 1.84 17.66 7.90
CA LYS A 128 2.61 17.32 9.09
C LYS A 128 3.71 16.30 8.82
N LEU A 129 3.85 15.82 7.58
CA LEU A 129 4.91 14.91 7.22
C LEU A 129 6.24 15.67 7.13
N ASP A 130 7.18 15.33 8.00
CA ASP A 130 8.50 15.94 8.04
C ASP A 130 9.61 14.97 7.59
N TYR A 131 10.79 15.56 7.38
CA TYR A 131 12.00 14.84 6.99
C TYR A 131 12.36 13.73 8.00
N GLU A 132 12.24 14.02 9.30
CA GLU A 132 12.64 13.12 10.38
C GLU A 132 11.77 11.87 10.38
N SER A 133 10.46 12.02 10.31
CA SER A 133 9.48 10.94 10.25
C SER A 133 9.68 10.05 9.02
N LEU A 134 9.90 10.65 7.85
CA LEU A 134 10.19 9.92 6.62
C LEU A 134 11.52 9.16 6.72
N SER A 135 12.58 9.85 7.14
CA SER A 135 13.93 9.32 7.22
C SER A 135 14.04 8.19 8.25
N GLU A 136 13.43 8.34 9.42
CA GLU A 136 13.42 7.31 10.46
C GLU A 136 12.70 6.05 9.98
N MET A 137 11.51 6.22 9.40
CA MET A 137 10.72 5.10 8.89
C MET A 137 11.42 4.39 7.73
N ALA A 138 11.97 5.14 6.78
CA ALA A 138 12.73 4.58 5.67
C ALA A 138 13.99 3.86 6.17
N SER A 139 14.73 4.47 7.08
CA SER A 139 15.93 3.89 7.70
C SER A 139 15.63 2.59 8.44
N SER A 140 14.59 2.57 9.27
CA SER A 140 14.18 1.39 10.06
C SER A 140 13.89 0.19 9.17
N ARG A 141 13.25 0.42 8.02
CA ARG A 141 12.96 -0.63 7.03
C ARG A 141 14.19 -1.07 6.26
N VAL A 142 14.94 -0.12 5.71
CA VAL A 142 16.07 -0.40 4.82
C VAL A 142 17.20 -1.05 5.59
N LYS A 143 17.58 -0.52 6.77
CA LYS A 143 18.69 -1.09 7.57
C LYS A 143 18.47 -2.57 7.91
N LYS A 144 17.23 -3.00 8.11
CA LYS A 144 16.91 -4.40 8.45
C LYS A 144 16.98 -5.36 7.27
N ARG A 145 16.79 -4.89 6.04
CA ARG A 145 16.61 -5.74 4.84
C ARG A 145 17.36 -5.26 3.61
N PHE A 146 18.36 -4.40 3.77
CA PHE A 146 19.05 -3.74 2.66
C PHE A 146 19.56 -4.74 1.62
N ASP A 147 20.31 -5.76 2.05
CA ASP A 147 20.89 -6.76 1.14
C ASP A 147 19.81 -7.52 0.35
N ALA A 148 18.70 -7.86 0.99
CA ALA A 148 17.57 -8.48 0.31
C ALA A 148 16.92 -7.52 -0.70
N TYR A 149 16.68 -6.27 -0.32
CA TYR A 149 16.03 -5.28 -1.19
C TYR A 149 16.89 -4.88 -2.38
N ILE A 150 18.19 -4.67 -2.18
CA ILE A 150 19.09 -4.34 -3.29
C ILE A 150 19.27 -5.54 -4.21
N LYS A 151 19.26 -6.77 -3.68
CA LYS A 151 19.29 -7.99 -4.49
C LYS A 151 18.02 -8.13 -5.32
N ASP A 152 16.84 -7.92 -4.74
CA ASP A 152 15.58 -7.91 -5.49
C ASP A 152 15.63 -6.91 -6.66
N ILE A 153 16.16 -5.70 -6.41
CA ILE A 153 16.28 -4.65 -7.44
C ILE A 153 17.29 -5.02 -8.54
N ARG A 154 18.42 -5.63 -8.18
CA ARG A 154 19.48 -5.98 -9.14
C ARG A 154 19.22 -7.24 -9.93
N ASN A 155 18.49 -8.18 -9.34
CA ASN A 155 18.24 -9.50 -9.91
C ASN A 155 16.91 -9.58 -10.68
N ASN A 156 16.13 -8.49 -10.67
CA ASN A 156 15.01 -8.34 -11.57
C ASN A 156 15.54 -8.12 -12.98
#